data_AF-G3H7E7-F1
#
_entry.id   AF-G3H7E7-F1
#
_cell.length_a   1.000
_cell.length_b   1.000
_cell.length_c   1.000
_cell.angle_alpha   90.00
_cell.angle_beta   90.00
_cell.angle_gamma   90.00
#
_symmetry.space_group_name_H-M   'P 1'
#
loop_
_entity.id
_entity.type
_entity.pdbx_description
1 polymer ?
#
loop_
_entity_poly.entity_id
_entity_poly.type
_entity_poly.pdbx_seq_one_letter_code
_entity_poly.pdbx_strand_id
1 'polypeptide(L)'
;MVMTEERSSTDETPVVLMPPRDVHNVTGAQVFLSCEVKAVPTPVITWKKINPLRKEDEGVYHCHAANAIGEAQSHSTVTVLDLSRYKSLHSPGPADLL
;
A
#
# COMPACT_ATOMS: atom_id res chain seq x y z
N MET A 1 23.51 -32.09 20.00
CA MET A 1 22.60 -31.06 19.52
C MET A 1 23.42 -30.02 18.78
N VAL A 2 23.48 -30.10 17.46
CA VAL A 2 23.74 -28.96 16.57
C VAL A 2 23.03 -29.28 15.26
N MET A 3 21.90 -28.61 15.00
CA MET A 3 21.34 -28.53 13.65
C MET A 3 22.02 -27.31 13.04
N THR A 4 23.12 -27.52 12.31
CA THR A 4 23.72 -26.45 11.52
C THR A 4 22.82 -26.20 10.33
N GLU A 5 22.18 -25.04 10.31
CA GLU A 5 21.35 -24.54 9.23
C GLU A 5 22.27 -24.25 8.02
N GLU A 6 22.37 -25.20 7.09
CA GLU A 6 23.00 -25.00 5.79
C GLU A 6 22.17 -23.99 5.00
N ARG A 7 22.54 -22.70 5.04
CA ARG A 7 22.04 -21.74 4.04
C ARG A 7 22.34 -22.30 2.66
N SER A 8 21.31 -22.56 1.87
CA SER A 8 21.46 -23.02 0.50
C SER A 8 22.14 -21.92 -0.32
N SER A 9 22.97 -22.29 -1.30
CA SER A 9 23.63 -21.34 -2.21
C SER A 9 22.64 -20.54 -3.09
N THR A 10 21.35 -20.89 -3.04
CA THR A 10 20.26 -20.23 -3.76
C THR A 10 19.37 -19.38 -2.87
N ASP A 11 19.67 -19.26 -1.58
CA ASP A 11 18.87 -18.49 -0.64
C ASP A 11 19.01 -16.98 -0.90
N GLU A 12 17.87 -16.32 -1.09
CA GLU A 12 17.78 -14.89 -1.37
C GLU A 12 16.80 -14.24 -0.37
N THR A 13 17.27 -13.18 0.30
CA THR A 13 16.38 -12.31 1.08
C THR A 13 15.34 -11.67 0.16
N PRO A 14 14.10 -11.42 0.62
CA PRO A 14 13.11 -10.74 -0.19
C PRO A 14 13.61 -9.37 -0.64
N VAL A 15 13.33 -9.03 -1.90
CA VAL A 15 13.59 -7.70 -2.46
C VAL A 15 12.34 -7.23 -3.18
N VAL A 16 11.86 -6.04 -2.84
CA VAL A 16 10.76 -5.38 -3.55
C VAL A 16 11.30 -4.87 -4.89
N LEU A 17 10.84 -5.48 -5.99
CA LEU A 17 11.18 -5.07 -7.34
C LEU A 17 10.29 -3.93 -7.81
N MET A 18 8.99 -4.03 -7.51
CA MET A 18 8.01 -2.99 -7.82
C MET A 18 7.25 -2.60 -6.56
N PRO A 19 7.53 -1.42 -5.98
CA PRO A 19 6.77 -0.91 -4.84
C PRO A 19 5.35 -0.51 -5.29
N PRO A 20 4.38 -0.50 -4.36
CA PRO A 20 3.06 0.06 -4.65
C PRO A 20 3.17 1.54 -4.96
N ARG A 21 2.29 2.00 -5.84
CA ARG A 21 2.19 3.42 -6.21
C ARG A 21 1.23 4.13 -5.28
N ASP A 22 1.47 5.42 -5.08
CA ASP A 22 0.50 6.30 -4.43
C ASP A 22 -0.75 6.45 -5.30
N VAL A 23 -1.90 6.56 -4.65
CA VAL A 23 -3.21 6.61 -5.31
C VAL A 23 -4.00 7.80 -4.80
N HIS A 24 -4.56 8.58 -5.71
CA HIS A 24 -5.53 9.62 -5.41
C HIS A 24 -6.84 9.27 -6.10
N ASN A 25 -7.91 9.08 -5.35
CA ASN A 25 -9.21 8.71 -5.90
C ASN A 25 -10.36 9.37 -5.14
N VAL A 26 -11.59 9.19 -5.59
CA VAL A 26 -12.80 9.78 -4.98
C VAL A 26 -13.55 8.77 -4.12
N THR A 27 -14.39 9.25 -3.20
CA THR A 27 -15.22 8.39 -2.36
C THR A 27 -16.09 7.43 -3.19
N GLY A 28 -16.10 6.14 -2.82
CA GLY A 28 -16.88 5.09 -3.48
C GLY A 28 -16.16 4.39 -4.64
N ALA A 29 -14.96 4.84 -5.02
CA ALA A 29 -14.15 4.19 -6.04
C ALA A 29 -13.31 3.03 -5.46
N GLN A 30 -13.09 1.99 -6.26
CA GLN A 30 -12.23 0.86 -5.89
C GLN A 30 -10.77 1.16 -6.27
N VAL A 31 -9.82 0.71 -5.44
CA VAL A 31 -8.37 0.83 -5.68
C VAL A 31 -7.69 -0.52 -5.55
N PHE A 32 -6.62 -0.73 -6.30
CA PHE A 32 -5.79 -1.94 -6.26
C PHE A 32 -4.35 -1.56 -5.94
N LEU A 33 -3.79 -2.16 -4.90
CA LEU A 33 -2.38 -2.02 -4.54
C LEU A 33 -1.63 -3.29 -4.96
N SER A 34 -0.44 -3.10 -5.53
CA SER A 34 0.42 -4.20 -6.01
C SER A 34 1.83 -4.02 -5.48
N CYS A 35 2.49 -5.13 -5.16
CA CYS A 35 3.87 -5.19 -4.70
C CYS A 35 4.49 -6.44 -5.33
N GLU A 36 5.53 -6.27 -6.15
CA GLU A 36 6.27 -7.40 -6.74
C GLU A 36 7.56 -7.63 -5.97
N VAL A 37 7.81 -8.90 -5.61
CA VAL A 37 8.91 -9.30 -4.74
C VAL A 37 9.63 -10.50 -5.34
N LYS A 38 10.96 -10.46 -5.33
CA LYS A 38 11.82 -11.62 -5.59
C LYS A 38 12.37 -12.16 -4.28
N ALA A 39 12.26 -13.46 -4.03
CA ALA A 39 12.89 -14.13 -2.90
C ALA A 39 12.99 -15.64 -3.12
N VAL A 40 13.95 -16.28 -2.43
CA VAL A 40 14.08 -17.74 -2.34
C VAL A 40 14.46 -18.10 -0.91
N PRO A 41 13.68 -18.92 -0.18
CA PRO A 41 12.38 -19.49 -0.53
C PRO A 41 11.28 -18.44 -0.78
N THR A 42 10.15 -18.86 -1.36
CA THR A 42 9.00 -17.99 -1.64
C THR A 42 8.56 -17.24 -0.38
N PRO A 43 8.40 -15.91 -0.43
CA PRO A 43 8.07 -15.13 0.74
C PRO A 43 6.56 -15.16 1.01
N VAL A 44 6.19 -14.95 2.27
CA VAL A 44 4.84 -14.58 2.66
C VAL A 44 4.70 -13.06 2.50
N ILE A 45 3.70 -12.62 1.72
CA ILE A 45 3.38 -11.21 1.52
C ILE A 45 2.19 -10.82 2.40
N THR A 46 2.34 -9.76 3.20
CA THR A 46 1.31 -9.23 4.08
C THR A 46 1.13 -7.72 3.83
N TRP A 47 -0.12 -7.27 3.80
CA TRP A 47 -0.46 -5.85 3.74
C TRP A 47 -0.89 -5.31 5.09
N LYS A 48 -0.37 -4.14 5.47
CA LYS A 48 -0.71 -3.47 6.74
C LYS A 48 -1.06 -2.01 6.48
N LYS A 49 -2.16 -1.53 7.07
CA LYS A 49 -2.54 -0.11 7.07
C LYS A 49 -2.00 0.54 8.35
N ILE A 50 -1.03 1.45 8.23
CA ILE A 50 -0.22 1.91 9.39
C ILE A 50 -0.64 3.28 9.91
N ASN A 51 -1.09 4.18 9.04
CA ASN A 51 -1.59 5.50 9.45
C ASN A 51 -3.09 5.68 9.09
N PRO A 52 -4.02 5.02 9.80
CA PRO A 52 -5.44 5.22 9.59
C PRO A 52 -5.88 6.56 10.24
N LEU A 53 -5.97 7.62 9.43
CA LEU A 53 -6.47 8.94 9.88
C LEU A 53 -7.95 9.17 9.52
N ARG A 54 -8.58 8.22 8.79
CA ARG A 54 -9.96 8.22 8.26
C ARG A 54 -10.18 9.21 7.09
N LYS A 55 -11.10 8.97 6.14
CA LYS A 55 -12.48 8.50 6.40
C LYS A 55 -12.79 7.00 6.42
N GLU A 56 -12.43 6.17 5.44
CA GLU A 56 -12.54 4.71 5.62
C GLU A 56 -11.30 3.98 5.06
N ASP A 57 -10.93 4.28 3.81
CA ASP A 57 -9.82 3.62 3.10
C ASP A 57 -8.55 4.48 2.94
N GLU A 58 -8.61 5.77 3.27
CA GLU A 58 -7.45 6.67 3.27
C GLU A 58 -6.38 6.23 4.28
N GLY A 59 -5.11 6.34 3.89
CA GLY A 59 -3.97 6.08 4.77
C GLY A 59 -2.73 5.53 4.05
N VAL A 60 -1.72 5.21 4.85
CA VAL A 60 -0.48 4.59 4.37
C VAL A 60 -0.57 3.07 4.47
N TYR A 61 -0.32 2.37 3.37
CA TYR A 61 -0.35 0.91 3.22
C TYR A 61 1.06 0.38 3.00
N HIS A 62 1.46 -0.60 3.80
CA HIS A 62 2.76 -1.27 3.68
C HIS A 62 2.58 -2.67 3.12
N CYS A 63 3.39 -2.99 2.12
CA CYS A 63 3.72 -4.36 1.72
C CYS A 63 4.88 -4.82 2.58
N HIS A 64 4.72 -5.94 3.27
CA HIS A 64 5.78 -6.63 4.00
C HIS A 64 5.93 -8.03 3.42
N ALA A 65 7.13 -8.33 2.95
CA ALA A 65 7.47 -9.64 2.42
C ALA A 65 8.56 -10.27 3.27
N ALA A 66 8.31 -11.49 3.75
CA ALA A 66 9.22 -12.20 4.64
C ALA A 66 9.38 -13.67 4.21
N ASN A 67 10.61 -14.17 4.24
CA ASN A 67 10.91 -15.59 4.15
C ASN A 67 11.85 -16.01 5.30
N ALA A 68 12.33 -17.25 5.29
CA ALA A 68 13.25 -17.75 6.32
C ALA A 68 14.61 -17.02 6.35
N ILE A 69 14.98 -16.32 5.27
CA ILE A 69 16.29 -15.69 5.10
C ILE A 69 16.26 -14.22 5.56
N GLY A 70 15.13 -13.53 5.37
CA GLY A 70 14.97 -12.14 5.79
C GLY A 70 13.65 -11.51 5.34
N GLU A 71 13.63 -10.18 5.33
CA GLU A 71 12.44 -9.40 5.02
C GLU A 71 12.72 -8.17 4.15
N ALA A 72 11.70 -7.71 3.43
CA ALA A 72 11.67 -6.41 2.75
C ALA A 72 10.31 -5.74 2.89
N GLN A 73 10.32 -4.40 2.81
CA GLN A 73 9.13 -3.57 3.01
C GLN A 73 9.07 -2.44 1.98
N SER A 74 7.86 -2.04 1.62
CA SER A 74 7.58 -0.84 0.82
C SER A 74 6.23 -0.24 1.23
N HIS A 75 6.01 1.04 0.93
CA HIS A 75 4.80 1.75 1.31
C HIS A 75 4.14 2.49 0.14
N SER A 76 2.84 2.74 0.26
CA SER A 76 2.03 3.58 -0.63
C SER A 76 1.05 4.41 0.19
N THR A 77 0.77 5.61 -0.29
CA THR A 77 -0.21 6.53 0.28
C THR A 77 -1.47 6.51 -0.59
N VAL A 78 -2.62 6.26 0.03
CA VAL A 78 -3.94 6.37 -0.60
C VAL A 78 -4.62 7.61 -0.06
N THR A 79 -4.96 8.56 -0.94
CA THR A 79 -5.73 9.78 -0.63
C THR A 79 -7.13 9.68 -1.24
N VAL A 80 -8.16 10.02 -0.46
CA VAL A 80 -9.56 10.00 -0.92
C VAL A 80 -10.13 11.42 -0.96
N LEU A 81 -10.61 11.83 -2.13
CA LEU A 81 -11.23 13.12 -2.39
C LEU A 81 -12.76 13.02 -2.24
N ASP A 82 -13.31 13.82 -1.34
CA ASP A 82 -14.76 13.92 -1.15
C ASP A 82 -15.36 14.89 -2.19
N LEU A 83 -15.93 14.32 -3.27
CA LEU A 83 -16.57 15.09 -4.34
C LEU A 83 -17.80 15.89 -3.87
N SER A 84 -18.46 15.49 -2.78
CA SER A 84 -19.62 16.23 -2.26
C SER A 84 -19.20 17.58 -1.70
N ARG A 85 -18.06 17.63 -0.98
CA ARG A 85 -17.45 18.86 -0.48
C ARG A 85 -16.92 19.74 -1.62
N TYR A 86 -16.36 19.11 -2.65
CA TYR A 86 -15.89 19.84 -3.83
C TYR A 86 -17.03 20.57 -4.53
N LYS A 87 -18.18 19.90 -4.71
CA LYS A 87 -19.39 20.49 -5.31
C LYS A 87 -20.04 21.56 -4.43
N SER A 88 -20.05 21.41 -3.10
CA SER A 88 -20.60 22.45 -2.21
C SER A 88 -19.73 23.71 -2.14
N LEU A 89 -18.42 23.59 -2.38
CA LEU A 89 -17.50 24.72 -2.37
C LEU A 89 -17.51 25.49 -3.70
N HIS A 90 -17.84 24.82 -4.81
CA HIS A 90 -17.86 25.37 -6.17
C HIS A 90 -19.27 25.52 -6.75
N SER A 91 -20.33 25.29 -5.97
CA SER A 91 -21.68 25.66 -6.39
C SER A 91 -21.76 27.19 -6.44
N PRO A 92 -22.09 27.81 -7.59
CA PRO A 92 -22.36 29.25 -7.64
C PRO A 92 -23.43 29.56 -6.59
N GLY A 93 -23.19 30.58 -5.78
CA GLY A 93 -24.20 31.03 -4.84
C GLY A 93 -25.45 31.46 -5.61
N PRO A 94 -26.64 31.47 -4.98
CA PRO A 94 -27.84 32.03 -5.59
C PRO A 94 -27.72 33.52 -6.01
N ALA A 95 -26.60 34.18 -5.71
CA ALA A 95 -26.27 35.54 -6.13
C ALA A 95 -25.67 35.64 -7.55
N ASP A 96 -25.20 34.54 -8.15
CA ASP A 96 -24.57 34.54 -9.49
C ASP A 96 -25.53 34.10 -10.62
N LEU A 97 -26.82 33.88 -10.29
CA LEU A 97 -27.89 33.49 -11.22
C LEU A 97 -28.88 34.64 -11.52
N LEU A 98 -28.45 35.90 -11.34
CA LEU A 98 -29.21 37.10 -11.68
C LEU A 98 -28.74 37.73 -12.99
#